data_AF-X1SEP0-F1
#
_entry.id   AF-X1SEP0-F1
#
_cell.length_a   1.000
_cell.length_b   1.000
_cell.length_c   1.000
_cell.angle_alpha   90.00
_cell.angle_beta   90.00
_cell.angle_gamma   90.00
#
_symmetry.space_group_name_H-M   'P 1'
#
loop_
_entity.id
_entity.type
_entity.pdbx_description
1 polymer ?
#
loop_
_entity_poly.entity_id
_entity_poly.type
_entity_poly.pdbx_seq_one_letter_code
_entity_poly.pdbx_strand_id
1 'polypeptide(L)'
;MPGIACLDFKITSDEIDLVVLNSLGRDIEVTGITAGNCNQSFNQELNNGDKSEFVLSGCNNGEIGAQFKEDLIVEYITKDSSFSKTITGIISGKVQ
;
A
#
# COMPACT_ATOMS: atom_id res chain seq x y z
N MET A 1 17.78 -4.79 2.71
CA MET A 1 17.61 -4.11 1.40
C MET A 1 16.76 -2.88 1.64
N PRO A 2 17.12 -1.71 1.09
CA PRO A 2 16.23 -0.56 1.11
C PRO A 2 14.98 -0.85 0.27
N GLY A 3 13.81 -0.41 0.73
CA GLY A 3 12.53 -0.75 0.13
C GLY A 3 11.36 -0.06 0.82
N ILE A 4 10.16 -0.30 0.32
CA ILE A 4 8.91 0.02 1.02
C ILE A 4 8.44 -1.29 1.67
N ALA A 5 8.06 -1.23 2.94
CA ALA A 5 7.57 -2.40 3.68
C ALA A 5 6.12 -2.18 4.13
N CYS A 6 5.29 -3.21 3.98
CA CYS A 6 3.98 -3.27 4.63
C CYS A 6 4.19 -3.91 6.00
N LEU A 7 4.02 -3.14 7.08
CA LEU A 7 4.26 -3.58 8.45
C LEU A 7 3.04 -4.29 9.04
N ASP A 8 1.85 -3.81 8.70
CA ASP A 8 0.58 -4.36 9.17
C ASP A 8 -0.49 -4.11 8.11
N PHE A 9 -1.55 -4.91 8.13
CA PHE A 9 -2.70 -4.71 7.27
C PHE A 9 -3.97 -5.32 7.88
N LYS A 10 -5.11 -4.73 7.53
CA LYS A 10 -6.44 -5.28 7.82
C LYS A 10 -7.28 -5.27 6.56
N ILE A 11 -8.04 -6.33 6.34
CA ILE A 11 -8.88 -6.51 5.17
C ILE A 11 -10.30 -6.70 5.66
N THR A 12 -11.20 -5.78 5.34
CA THR A 12 -12.65 -5.96 5.49
C THR A 12 -13.26 -6.29 4.13
N SER A 13 -14.57 -6.48 4.05
CA SER A 13 -15.25 -6.73 2.78
C SER A 13 -15.09 -5.58 1.76
N ASP A 14 -14.99 -4.35 2.26
CA ASP A 14 -15.07 -3.10 1.50
C ASP A 14 -13.85 -2.18 1.65
N GLU A 15 -12.94 -2.48 2.57
CA GLU A 15 -11.76 -1.68 2.86
C GLU A 15 -10.50 -2.53 3.04
N ILE A 16 -9.35 -1.93 2.75
CA ILE A 16 -8.03 -2.46 3.08
C ILE A 16 -7.24 -1.36 3.80
N ASP A 17 -6.93 -1.59 5.07
CA ASP A 17 -6.04 -0.75 5.85
C ASP A 17 -4.60 -1.28 5.72
N LEU A 18 -3.65 -0.39 5.44
CA LEU A 18 -2.23 -0.74 5.29
C LEU A 18 -1.37 0.19 6.14
N VAL A 19 -0.40 -0.36 6.85
CA VAL A 19 0.67 0.41 7.50
C VAL A 19 1.93 0.27 6.68
N VAL A 20 2.31 1.32 5.95
CA VAL A 20 3.44 1.30 5.02
C VAL A 20 4.60 2.10 5.58
N LEU A 21 5.80 1.51 5.57
CA LEU A 21 7.07 2.11 5.98
C LEU A 21 7.94 2.41 4.77
N ASN A 22 8.43 3.65 4.66
CA ASN A 22 9.47 4.00 3.72
C ASN A 22 10.86 3.68 4.31
N SER A 23 11.57 2.73 3.73
CA SER A 23 12.96 2.39 4.08
C SER A 23 13.88 2.46 2.84
N LEU A 24 13.55 3.31 1.86
CA LEU A 24 14.30 3.43 0.60
C LEU A 24 15.63 4.20 0.73
N GLY A 25 15.89 4.83 1.87
CA GLY A 25 17.01 5.75 2.06
C GLY A 25 16.78 7.15 1.45
N ARG A 26 15.56 7.45 1.00
CA ARG A 26 15.15 8.72 0.37
C ARG A 26 13.70 9.03 0.69
N ASP A 27 13.34 10.30 0.63
CA ASP A 27 11.96 10.75 0.82
C ASP A 27 11.14 10.50 -0.45
N ILE A 28 9.89 10.09 -0.26
CA ILE A 28 8.97 9.74 -1.34
C ILE A 28 7.62 10.44 -1.15
N GLU A 29 6.86 10.50 -2.24
CA GLU A 29 5.43 10.78 -2.25
C GLU A 29 4.72 9.53 -2.77
N VAL A 30 3.83 8.94 -1.97
CA VAL A 30 2.98 7.83 -2.41
C VAL A 30 1.81 8.42 -3.19
N THR A 31 1.73 8.05 -4.47
CA THR A 31 0.75 8.58 -5.42
C THR A 31 -0.42 7.64 -5.65
N GLY A 32 -0.24 6.34 -5.39
CA GLY A 32 -1.28 5.35 -5.60
C GLY A 32 -0.97 4.03 -4.93
N ILE A 33 -2.02 3.32 -4.52
CA ILE A 33 -1.93 1.95 -4.02
C ILE A 33 -3.02 1.13 -4.70
N THR A 34 -2.64 -0.03 -5.23
CA THR A 34 -3.55 -1.02 -5.79
C THR A 34 -3.40 -2.35 -5.06
N ALA A 35 -4.51 -2.96 -4.66
CA ALA A 35 -4.59 -4.31 -4.12
C ALA A 35 -5.75 -5.05 -4.79
N GLY A 36 -5.43 -5.99 -5.68
CA GLY A 36 -6.44 -6.71 -6.48
C GLY A 36 -7.27 -5.77 -7.35
N ASN A 37 -8.59 -5.72 -7.13
CA ASN A 37 -9.51 -4.81 -7.82
C ASN A 37 -9.65 -3.43 -7.13
N CYS A 38 -9.01 -3.22 -5.99
CA CYS A 38 -9.11 -1.99 -5.23
C CYS A 38 -7.92 -1.08 -5.56
N ASN A 39 -8.19 0.11 -6.08
CA ASN A 39 -7.17 1.09 -6.43
C ASN A 39 -7.57 2.47 -5.91
N GLN A 40 -6.63 3.14 -5.25
CA GLN A 40 -6.84 4.48 -4.72
C GLN A 40 -5.60 5.34 -4.94
N SER A 41 -5.83 6.60 -5.33
CA SER A 41 -4.77 7.60 -5.46
C SER A 41 -4.56 8.33 -4.14
N PHE A 42 -3.30 8.68 -3.87
CA PHE A 42 -2.87 9.41 -2.69
C PHE A 42 -1.96 10.57 -3.09
N ASN A 43 -1.73 11.48 -2.16
CA ASN A 43 -0.68 12.50 -2.24
C ASN A 43 -0.08 12.62 -0.83
N GLN A 44 0.59 11.54 -0.41
CA GLN A 44 1.11 11.40 0.94
C GLN A 44 2.64 11.35 0.91
N GLU A 45 3.26 12.35 1.51
CA GLU A 45 4.71 12.36 1.69
C GLU A 45 5.13 11.41 2.82
N LEU A 46 6.16 10.60 2.58
CA LEU A 46 6.82 9.76 3.58
C LEU A 46 8.33 10.04 3.53
N ASN A 47 8.88 10.61 4.60
CA ASN A 47 10.33 10.71 4.71
C ASN A 47 10.96 9.33 4.93
N ASN A 48 12.25 9.21 4.69
CA ASN A 48 12.94 7.96 4.95
C ASN A 48 12.87 7.59 6.46
N GLY A 49 12.34 6.40 6.75
CA GLY A 49 12.10 5.91 8.10
C GLY A 49 10.68 6.16 8.62
N ASP A 50 9.88 6.97 7.92
CA ASP A 50 8.51 7.26 8.31
C ASP A 50 7.56 6.12 7.90
N LYS A 51 6.52 5.94 8.71
CA LYS A 51 5.39 5.08 8.42
C LYS A 51 4.10 5.89 8.29
N SER A 52 3.20 5.45 7.43
CA SER A 52 1.87 6.02 7.27
C SER A 52 0.82 4.94 7.14
N GLU A 53 -0.39 5.26 7.57
CA GLU A 53 -1.58 4.46 7.34
C GLU A 53 -2.21 4.87 6.01
N PHE A 54 -2.65 3.88 5.24
CA PHE A 54 -3.37 4.05 3.99
C PHE A 54 -4.64 3.22 4.04
N VAL A 55 -5.76 3.84 3.70
CA VAL A 55 -7.06 3.17 3.65
C VAL A 55 -7.52 3.16 2.20
N LEU A 56 -7.63 1.96 1.63
CA LEU A 56 -8.26 1.74 0.34
C LEU A 56 -9.74 1.44 0.61
N SER A 57 -10.64 2.28 0.11
CA SER A 57 -12.09 2.10 0.33
C SER A 57 -12.84 1.77 -0.96
N GLY A 58 -14.04 1.21 -0.83
CA GLY A 58 -14.86 0.79 -1.97
C GLY A 58 -14.31 -0.47 -2.67
N CYS A 59 -13.55 -1.28 -1.94
CA CYS A 59 -13.04 -2.55 -2.41
C CYS A 59 -14.15 -3.61 -2.47
N ASN A 60 -13.89 -4.72 -3.17
CA ASN A 60 -14.72 -5.93 -3.07
C ASN A 60 -13.79 -7.11 -2.80
N ASN A 61 -13.49 -7.31 -1.52
CA ASN A 61 -12.49 -8.27 -1.05
C ASN A 61 -13.07 -9.67 -0.78
N GLY A 62 -14.39 -9.82 -0.91
CA GLY A 62 -15.13 -11.05 -0.61
C GLY A 62 -15.86 -11.02 0.73
N GLU A 63 -16.45 -12.16 1.08
CA GLU A 63 -17.22 -12.32 2.33
C GLU A 63 -16.31 -12.47 3.56
N ILE A 64 -16.81 -12.10 4.73
CA ILE A 64 -16.11 -12.29 6.00
C ILE A 64 -15.67 -13.74 6.15
N GLY A 65 -14.40 -13.94 6.48
CA GLY A 65 -13.75 -15.25 6.62
C GLY A 65 -13.17 -15.82 5.33
N ALA A 66 -13.44 -15.21 4.16
CA ALA A 66 -12.84 -15.60 2.90
C ALA A 66 -11.32 -15.37 2.91
N GLN A 67 -10.60 -16.20 2.16
CA GLN A 67 -9.16 -16.03 1.95
C GLN A 67 -8.95 -14.92 0.91
N PHE A 68 -8.19 -13.90 1.29
CA PHE A 68 -7.72 -12.85 0.39
C PHE A 68 -6.24 -13.07 0.07
N LYS A 69 -5.86 -12.97 -1.19
CA LYS A 69 -4.46 -13.02 -1.63
C LYS A 69 -4.32 -12.31 -2.96
N GLU A 70 -3.76 -11.11 -2.93
CA GLU A 70 -3.61 -10.26 -4.12
C GLU A 70 -2.25 -9.57 -4.11
N ASP A 71 -1.82 -9.15 -5.30
CA ASP A 71 -0.65 -8.30 -5.45
C ASP A 71 -0.97 -6.90 -4.88
N LEU A 72 -0.03 -6.39 -4.07
CA LEU A 72 -0.04 -5.02 -3.55
C LEU A 72 0.96 -4.20 -4.36
N ILE A 73 0.48 -3.24 -5.13
CA ILE A 73 1.29 -2.33 -5.94
C ILE A 73 1.26 -0.96 -5.28
N VAL A 74 2.43 -0.42 -4.95
CA VAL A 74 2.57 0.95 -4.44
C VAL A 74 3.28 1.78 -5.50
N GLU A 75 2.60 2.82 -5.96
CA GLU A 75 3.12 3.85 -6.86
C GLU A 75 3.65 5.01 -6.03
N TYR A 76 4.88 5.43 -6.31
CA TYR A 76 5.53 6.53 -5.60
C TYR A 76 6.47 7.32 -6.49
N ILE A 77 6.69 8.58 -6.13
CA ILE A 77 7.68 9.47 -6.76
C ILE A 77 8.79 9.72 -5.74
N THR A 78 10.05 9.66 -6.18
CA THR A 78 11.15 10.12 -5.32
C THR A 78 11.32 11.64 -5.47
N LYS A 79 11.43 12.36 -4.35
CA LYS A 79 11.50 13.84 -4.37
C LYS A 79 12.71 14.39 -5.13
N ASP A 80 13.74 13.57 -5.34
CA ASP A 80 14.96 13.92 -6.05
C ASP A 80 14.90 13.70 -7.56
N SER A 81 13.87 13.04 -8.09
CA SER A 81 13.88 12.65 -9.51
C SER A 81 12.56 12.86 -10.26
N SER A 82 11.46 13.23 -9.60
CA SER A 82 10.12 13.42 -10.20
C SER A 82 9.62 12.24 -11.07
N PHE A 83 10.34 11.12 -11.09
CA PHE A 83 9.97 9.92 -11.81
C PHE A 83 9.11 9.04 -10.91
N SER A 84 7.96 8.65 -11.45
CA SER A 84 7.12 7.64 -10.83
C SER A 84 7.79 6.26 -10.91
N LYS A 85 7.70 5.52 -9.81
CA LYS A 85 8.18 4.16 -9.64
C LYS A 85 7.10 3.31 -9.00
N THR A 86 7.17 2.02 -9.26
CA THR A 86 6.30 1.02 -8.66
C THR A 86 7.12 0.04 -7.83
N ILE A 87 6.52 -0.43 -6.74
CA ILE A 87 6.98 -1.61 -6.02
C ILE A 87 5.80 -2.55 -5.85
N THR A 88 6.04 -3.85 -6.06
CA THR A 88 5.04 -4.89 -5.95
C THR A 88 5.37 -5.81 -4.79
N GLY A 89 4.38 -6.07 -3.95
CA GLY A 89 4.37 -7.07 -2.90
C GLY A 89 3.12 -7.93 -3.00
N ILE A 90 2.87 -8.74 -1.98
CA ILE A 90 1.66 -9.57 -1.88
C ILE A 90 1.09 -9.34 -0.48
N ILE A 91 -0.21 -9.10 -0.40
CA ILE A 91 -0.94 -9.18 0.86
C ILE A 91 -1.78 -10.46 0.86
N SER A 92 -1.74 -11.20 1.97
CA SER A 92 -2.56 -12.40 2.11
C SER A 92 -3.04 -12.55 3.53
N GLY A 93 -4.35 -12.68 3.69
CA GLY A 93 -5.00 -12.76 4.98
C GLY A 93 -6.43 -13.25 4.83
N LYS A 94 -7.17 -13.17 5.93
CA LYS A 94 -8.62 -13.40 5.91
C LYS A 94 -9.33 -12.07 5.92
N VAL A 95 -10.44 -11.99 5.19
CA VAL A 95 -11.41 -10.91 5.32
C VAL A 95 -12.04 -10.97 6.70
N GLN A 96 -12.06 -9.87 7.43
CA GLN A 96 -12.59 -9.75 8.79
C GLN A 96 -13.91 -8.99 8.84
#